data_AF-A0A5D4XP54-F1
#
_entry.id   AF-A0A5D4XP54-F1
#
_cell.length_a   1.000
_cell.length_b   1.000
_cell.length_c   1.000
_cell.angle_alpha   90.00
_cell.angle_beta   90.00
_cell.angle_gamma   90.00
#
_symmetry.space_group_name_H-M   'P 1'
#
loop_
_entity.id
_entity.type
_entity.pdbx_description
1 polymer ?
#
loop_
_entity_poly.entity_id
_entity_poly.type
_entity_poly.pdbx_seq_one_letter_code
_entity_poly.pdbx_strand_id
1 'polypeptide(L)'
;MNDTDVIRRLMLAVERLERAADHQATQAQHAADRVQHAQAAAGDLAAIRNAEEAQFRQAMARLFLDHQSRTELALRPAVRRAWQWLAAISVGLALLVFGFLVLLGHEYTRLQDARARADAAEVSAEVQRAARQVEITSCGGRPCIQLDPEAPVWRSRGREYVLVDGTAD
;
A
#
# COMPACT_ATOMS: atom_id res chain seq x y z
N MET A 1 86.47 -29.79 -58.69
CA MET A 1 85.04 -29.74 -59.06
C MET A 1 84.28 -29.30 -57.82
N ASN A 2 84.11 -28.00 -57.53
CA ASN A 2 83.00 -27.57 -56.64
C ASN A 2 82.70 -26.07 -56.43
N ASP A 3 83.62 -25.11 -56.49
CA ASP A 3 83.29 -23.77 -55.93
C ASP A 3 82.56 -22.79 -56.87
N THR A 4 82.83 -22.83 -58.17
CA THR A 4 82.21 -21.90 -59.13
C THR A 4 80.74 -22.19 -59.42
N ASP A 5 80.33 -23.46 -59.37
CA ASP A 5 78.93 -23.86 -59.55
C ASP A 5 78.05 -23.47 -58.36
N VAL A 6 78.61 -23.50 -57.14
CA VAL A 6 77.90 -23.11 -55.92
C VAL A 6 77.61 -21.61 -55.94
N ILE A 7 78.58 -20.78 -56.32
CA ILE A 7 78.41 -19.32 -56.43
C ILE A 7 77.35 -18.99 -57.50
N ARG A 8 77.37 -19.68 -58.64
CA ARG A 8 76.39 -19.47 -59.72
C ARG A 8 74.96 -19.80 -59.29
N ARG A 9 74.78 -20.89 -58.53
CA ARG A 9 73.46 -21.28 -57.99
C ARG A 9 72.97 -20.29 -56.94
N LEU A 10 73.85 -19.80 -56.07
CA LEU A 10 73.50 -18.79 -55.07
C LEU A 10 73.07 -17.47 -55.72
N MET A 11 73.79 -17.00 -56.74
CA MET A 11 73.44 -15.78 -57.48
C MET A 11 72.06 -15.91 -58.14
N LEU A 12 71.75 -17.05 -58.77
CA LEU A 12 70.42 -17.30 -59.36
C LEU A 12 69.31 -17.42 -58.31
N ALA A 13 69.63 -17.95 -57.12
CA ALA A 13 68.66 -18.05 -56.02
C ALA A 13 68.33 -16.67 -55.45
N VAL A 14 69.34 -15.79 -55.29
CA VAL A 14 69.15 -14.40 -54.83
C VAL A 14 68.29 -13.62 -55.82
N GLU A 15 68.59 -13.72 -57.11
CA GLU A 15 67.83 -12.99 -58.14
C GLU A 15 66.37 -13.45 -58.24
N ARG A 16 66.10 -14.74 -57.98
CA ARG A 16 64.72 -15.24 -57.87
C ARG A 16 64.02 -14.76 -56.60
N LEU A 17 64.74 -14.67 -55.49
CA LEU A 17 64.19 -14.14 -54.24
C LEU A 17 63.82 -12.67 -54.38
N GLU A 18 64.67 -11.88 -55.03
CA GLU A 18 64.45 -10.45 -55.27
C GLU A 18 63.21 -10.23 -56.15
N ARG A 19 63.08 -10.98 -57.25
CA ARG A 19 61.86 -10.93 -58.08
C ARG A 19 60.60 -11.42 -57.35
N ALA A 20 60.73 -12.42 -56.47
CA ALA A 20 59.60 -12.89 -55.67
C ALA A 20 59.18 -11.85 -54.62
N ALA A 21 60.13 -11.14 -54.01
CA ALA A 21 59.87 -10.05 -53.08
C ALA A 21 59.17 -8.87 -53.77
N ASP A 22 59.61 -8.48 -54.98
CA ASP A 22 58.96 -7.43 -55.77
C ASP A 22 57.52 -7.79 -56.17
N HIS A 23 57.29 -9.06 -56.53
CA HIS A 23 55.94 -9.55 -56.81
C HIS A 23 55.05 -9.56 -55.56
N GLN A 24 55.60 -9.87 -54.39
CA GLN A 24 54.83 -9.84 -53.15
C GLN A 24 54.51 -8.41 -52.71
N ALA A 25 55.44 -7.46 -52.92
CA ALA A 25 55.23 -6.05 -52.62
C ALA A 25 54.10 -5.44 -53.48
N THR A 26 54.09 -5.75 -54.78
CA THR A 26 53.03 -5.29 -55.70
C THR A 26 51.68 -5.93 -55.39
N GLN A 27 51.63 -7.22 -55.04
CA GLN A 27 50.39 -7.86 -54.59
C GLN A 27 49.84 -7.27 -53.30
N ALA A 28 50.70 -6.93 -52.33
CA ALA A 28 50.29 -6.30 -51.09
C ALA A 28 49.68 -4.91 -51.32
N GLN A 29 50.25 -4.12 -52.24
CA GLN A 29 49.70 -2.82 -52.64
C GLN A 29 48.30 -2.97 -53.25
N HIS A 30 48.13 -3.89 -54.20
CA HIS A 30 46.81 -4.12 -54.80
C HIS A 30 45.78 -4.67 -53.82
N ALA A 31 46.19 -5.47 -52.83
CA ALA A 31 45.30 -5.92 -51.77
C ALA A 31 44.88 -4.76 -50.85
N ALA A 32 45.82 -3.86 -50.50
CA ALA A 32 45.54 -2.68 -49.69
C ALA A 32 44.55 -1.74 -50.40
N ASP A 33 44.75 -1.48 -51.70
CA ASP A 33 43.85 -0.63 -52.50
C ASP A 33 42.42 -1.21 -52.54
N ARG A 34 42.28 -2.52 -52.76
CA ARG A 34 40.96 -3.18 -52.76
C ARG A 34 40.26 -3.09 -51.40
N VAL A 35 41.01 -3.26 -50.31
CA VAL A 35 40.48 -3.16 -48.96
C VAL A 35 40.04 -1.73 -48.65
N GLN A 36 40.81 -0.72 -49.07
CA GLN A 36 40.44 0.68 -48.91
C GLN A 36 39.15 1.03 -49.68
N HIS A 37 39.04 0.58 -50.93
CA HIS A 37 37.81 0.78 -51.71
C HIS A 37 36.60 0.07 -51.10
N ALA A 38 36.78 -1.15 -50.58
CA ALA A 38 35.70 -1.88 -49.91
C ALA A 38 35.26 -1.21 -48.60
N GLN A 39 36.21 -0.66 -47.83
CA GLN A 39 35.91 0.08 -46.59
C GLN A 39 35.20 1.40 -46.86
N ALA A 40 35.60 2.14 -47.89
CA ALA A 40 34.92 3.36 -48.29
C ALA A 40 33.46 3.08 -48.68
N ALA A 41 33.23 2.06 -49.51
CA ALA A 41 31.87 1.64 -49.88
C ALA A 41 31.04 1.18 -48.67
N ALA A 42 31.64 0.42 -47.74
CA ALA A 42 30.98 -0.01 -46.52
C ALA A 42 30.63 1.15 -45.57
N GLY A 43 31.48 2.18 -45.50
CA GLY A 43 31.23 3.40 -44.74
C GLY A 43 30.03 4.19 -45.28
N ASP A 44 29.94 4.35 -46.60
CA ASP A 44 28.83 5.03 -47.25
C ASP A 44 27.50 4.28 -47.03
N LEU A 45 27.49 2.96 -47.16
CA LEU A 45 26.32 2.11 -46.87
C LEU A 45 25.87 2.22 -45.41
N ALA A 46 26.82 2.26 -44.46
CA ALA A 46 26.51 2.45 -43.04
C ALA A 46 25.91 3.84 -42.76
N ALA A 47 26.44 4.89 -43.41
CA ALA A 47 25.91 6.24 -43.27
C ALA A 47 24.46 6.35 -43.76
N ILE A 48 24.14 5.72 -44.89
CA ILE A 48 22.77 5.69 -45.45
C ILE A 48 21.82 4.96 -44.49
N ARG A 49 22.20 3.77 -44.00
CA ARG A 49 21.40 3.01 -43.02
C ARG A 49 21.10 3.83 -41.77
N ASN A 50 22.10 4.50 -41.21
CA ASN A 50 21.94 5.29 -40.00
C ASN A 50 20.99 6.48 -40.23
N ALA A 51 21.03 7.09 -41.41
CA ALA A 51 20.12 8.17 -41.78
C ALA A 51 18.67 7.67 -41.90
N GLU A 52 18.45 6.51 -42.53
CA GLU A 52 17.13 5.88 -42.62
C GLU A 52 16.60 5.50 -41.23
N GLU A 53 17.43 4.85 -40.39
CA GLU A 53 17.04 4.51 -39.02
C GLU A 53 16.67 5.74 -38.18
N ALA A 54 17.40 6.84 -38.32
CA ALA A 54 17.08 8.09 -37.63
C ALA A 54 15.72 8.64 -38.07
N GLN A 55 15.42 8.61 -39.38
CA GLN A 55 14.12 9.03 -39.90
C GLN A 55 12.99 8.11 -39.42
N PHE A 56 13.19 6.79 -39.41
CA PHE A 56 12.22 5.84 -38.88
C PHE A 56 11.96 6.04 -37.39
N ARG A 57 13.02 6.24 -36.59
CA ARG A 57 12.87 6.52 -35.15
C ARG A 57 12.10 7.80 -34.90
N GLN A 58 12.36 8.86 -35.69
CA GLN A 58 11.61 10.11 -35.58
C GLN A 58 10.13 9.95 -36.01
N ALA A 59 9.87 9.21 -37.09
CA ALA A 59 8.50 8.93 -37.55
C ALA A 59 7.73 8.10 -36.51
N MET A 60 8.36 7.07 -35.95
CA MET A 60 7.80 6.24 -34.88
C MET A 60 7.52 7.08 -33.64
N ALA A 61 8.45 7.92 -33.19
CA ALA A 61 8.25 8.79 -32.03
C ALA A 61 7.04 9.73 -32.22
N ARG A 62 6.87 10.30 -33.42
CA ARG A 62 5.70 11.13 -33.76
C ARG A 62 4.40 10.33 -33.73
N LEU A 63 4.39 9.12 -34.28
CA LEU A 63 3.24 8.21 -34.22
C LEU A 63 2.87 7.82 -32.78
N PHE A 64 3.86 7.51 -31.94
CA PHE A 64 3.63 7.20 -30.53
C PHE A 64 3.06 8.39 -29.75
N LEU A 65 3.57 9.61 -30.02
CA LEU A 65 3.03 10.83 -29.43
C LEU A 65 1.59 11.09 -29.87
N ASP A 66 1.26 10.89 -31.15
CA ASP A 66 -0.12 11.03 -31.65
C ASP A 66 -1.04 9.98 -31.00
N HIS A 67 -0.60 8.72 -30.93
CA HIS A 67 -1.35 7.66 -30.25
C HIS A 67 -1.55 7.93 -28.75
N GLN A 68 -0.52 8.37 -28.02
CA GLN A 68 -0.66 8.75 -26.61
C GLN A 68 -1.60 9.94 -26.43
N SER A 69 -1.50 10.97 -27.26
CA SER A 69 -2.35 12.15 -27.13
C SER A 69 -3.83 11.80 -27.32
N ARG A 70 -4.14 10.91 -28.28
CA ARG A 70 -5.50 10.46 -28.55
C ARG A 70 -6.04 9.55 -27.45
N THR A 71 -5.21 8.68 -26.88
CA THR A 71 -5.63 7.83 -25.75
C THR A 71 -5.81 8.68 -24.49
N GLU A 72 -4.91 9.60 -24.17
CA GLU A 72 -5.07 10.51 -23.03
C GLU A 72 -6.32 11.38 -23.13
N LEU A 73 -6.61 11.92 -24.33
CA LEU A 73 -7.81 12.72 -24.57
C LEU A 73 -9.10 11.91 -24.47
N ALA A 74 -9.08 10.64 -24.90
CA ALA A 74 -10.23 9.74 -24.78
C ALA A 74 -10.44 9.24 -23.32
N LEU A 75 -9.37 9.10 -22.54
CA LEU A 75 -9.44 8.57 -21.18
C LEU A 75 -9.84 9.61 -20.14
N ARG A 76 -9.46 10.90 -20.29
CA ARG A 76 -9.83 11.96 -19.33
C ARG A 76 -11.32 12.03 -18.98
N PRO A 77 -12.27 12.02 -19.93
CA PRO A 77 -13.69 12.09 -19.58
C PRO A 77 -14.20 10.81 -18.90
N ALA A 78 -13.69 9.64 -19.30
CA ALA A 78 -14.05 8.35 -18.69
C ALA A 78 -13.52 8.24 -17.25
N VAL A 79 -12.25 8.62 -17.03
CA VAL A 79 -11.62 8.64 -15.70
C VAL A 79 -12.32 9.63 -14.77
N ARG A 80 -12.65 10.83 -15.27
CA ARG A 80 -13.40 11.81 -14.48
C ARG A 80 -14.78 11.29 -14.06
N ARG A 81 -15.48 10.61 -14.98
CA ARG A 81 -16.79 10.02 -14.69
C ARG A 81 -16.67 8.86 -13.69
N ALA A 82 -15.64 8.02 -13.82
CA ALA A 82 -15.35 6.96 -12.84
C ALA A 82 -15.06 7.53 -11.43
N TRP A 83 -14.31 8.64 -11.34
CA TRP A 83 -14.06 9.34 -10.08
C TRP A 83 -15.32 9.93 -9.46
N GLN A 84 -16.23 10.48 -10.28
CA GLN A 84 -17.53 10.97 -9.79
C GLN A 84 -18.38 9.84 -9.19
N TRP A 85 -18.42 8.67 -9.82
CA TRP A 85 -19.13 7.51 -9.30
C TRP A 85 -18.50 6.97 -8.01
N LEU A 86 -17.17 6.86 -7.97
CA LEU A 86 -16.43 6.48 -6.75
C LEU A 86 -16.70 7.44 -5.59
N ALA A 87 -16.68 8.75 -5.85
CA ALA A 87 -17.00 9.77 -4.86
C ALA A 87 -18.46 9.69 -4.40
N ALA A 88 -19.40 9.46 -5.31
CA ALA A 88 -20.81 9.30 -4.96
C ALA A 88 -21.05 8.06 -4.08
N ILE A 89 -20.42 6.94 -4.42
CA ILE A 89 -20.50 5.69 -3.64
C ILE A 89 -19.87 5.86 -2.27
N SER A 90 -18.70 6.49 -2.18
CA SER A 90 -18.02 6.69 -0.90
C SER A 90 -18.82 7.59 0.04
N VAL A 91 -19.39 8.69 -0.47
CA VAL A 91 -20.26 9.58 0.29
C VAL A 91 -21.54 8.86 0.72
N GLY A 92 -22.17 8.11 -0.18
CA GLY A 92 -23.35 7.32 0.13
C GLY A 92 -23.09 6.28 1.23
N LEU A 93 -21.97 5.56 1.15
CA LEU A 93 -21.56 4.58 2.15
C LEU A 93 -21.27 5.25 3.50
N ALA A 94 -20.57 6.38 3.51
CA ALA A 94 -20.26 7.13 4.72
C ALA A 94 -21.54 7.61 5.42
N LEU A 95 -22.52 8.12 4.67
CA LEU A 95 -23.83 8.49 5.20
C LEU A 95 -24.58 7.30 5.80
N LEU A 96 -24.52 6.14 5.15
CA LEU A 96 -25.17 4.91 5.61
C LEU A 96 -24.55 4.41 6.92
N VAL A 97 -23.22 4.37 7.00
CA VAL A 97 -22.50 3.99 8.23
C VAL A 97 -22.77 4.99 9.35
N PHE A 98 -22.74 6.30 9.04
CA PHE A 98 -23.01 7.34 10.03
C PHE A 98 -24.45 7.24 10.57
N GLY A 99 -25.45 7.11 9.68
CA GLY A 99 -26.84 6.92 10.07
C GLY A 99 -27.05 5.66 10.91
N PHE A 100 -26.37 4.56 10.55
CA PHE A 100 -26.41 3.32 11.31
C PHE A 100 -25.82 3.49 12.72
N LEU A 101 -24.67 4.16 12.86
CA LEU A 101 -24.06 4.43 14.16
C LEU A 101 -24.94 5.31 15.05
N VAL A 102 -25.57 6.34 14.48
CA VAL A 102 -26.51 7.20 15.21
C VAL A 102 -27.72 6.40 15.70
N LEU A 103 -28.28 5.53 14.84
CA LEU A 103 -29.41 4.69 15.20
C LEU A 103 -29.04 3.69 16.30
N LEU A 104 -27.89 3.03 16.18
CA LEU A 104 -27.37 2.13 17.22
C LEU A 104 -27.15 2.87 18.54
N GLY A 105 -26.58 4.07 18.49
CA GLY A 105 -26.39 4.91 19.67
C GLY A 105 -27.71 5.25 20.35
N HIS A 106 -28.73 5.60 19.57
CA HIS A 106 -30.05 5.91 20.12
C HIS A 106 -30.69 4.70 20.82
N GLU A 107 -30.69 3.53 20.17
CA GLU A 107 -31.22 2.30 20.77
C GLU A 107 -30.41 1.88 22.01
N TYR A 108 -29.09 2.03 21.96
CA TYR A 108 -28.21 1.74 23.10
C TYR A 108 -28.49 2.65 24.29
N THR A 109 -28.69 3.95 24.06
CA THR A 109 -29.07 4.89 25.14
C THR A 109 -30.43 4.56 25.73
N ARG A 110 -31.41 4.15 24.92
CA ARG A 110 -32.72 3.71 25.42
C ARG A 110 -32.62 2.45 26.27
N LEU A 111 -31.79 1.50 25.87
CA LEU A 111 -31.51 0.28 26.65
C LEU A 111 -30.79 0.59 27.96
N GLN A 112 -29.85 1.53 27.97
CA GLN A 112 -29.20 1.97 29.21
C GLN A 112 -30.17 2.69 30.14
N ASP A 113 -31.01 3.58 29.63
CA ASP A 113 -32.04 4.25 30.43
C ASP A 113 -33.05 3.25 31.01
N ALA A 114 -33.44 2.25 30.22
CA ALA A 114 -34.33 1.17 30.68
C ALA A 114 -33.68 0.33 31.78
N ARG A 115 -32.39 -0.01 31.64
CA ARG A 115 -31.62 -0.74 32.66
C ARG A 115 -31.44 0.09 33.93
N ALA A 116 -31.07 1.37 33.79
CA ALA A 116 -30.93 2.28 34.93
C ALA A 116 -32.25 2.43 35.72
N ARG A 117 -33.40 2.42 35.03
CA ARG A 117 -34.72 2.42 35.68
C ARG A 117 -35.06 1.09 36.35
N ALA A 118 -34.66 -0.04 35.75
CA ALA A 118 -34.84 -1.36 36.35
C ALA A 118 -33.98 -1.51 37.61
N ASP A 119 -32.71 -1.11 37.56
CA ASP A 119 -31.78 -1.15 38.70
C ASP A 119 -32.27 -0.22 39.83
N ALA A 120 -32.74 0.99 39.48
CA ALA A 120 -33.33 1.90 40.46
C ALA A 120 -34.61 1.33 41.10
N ALA A 121 -35.45 0.65 40.31
CA ALA A 121 -36.65 0.00 40.81
C ALA A 121 -36.32 -1.17 41.75
N GLU A 122 -35.32 -1.98 41.42
CA GLU A 122 -34.86 -3.10 42.25
C GLU A 122 -34.27 -2.61 43.58
N VAL A 123 -33.42 -1.58 43.56
CA VAL A 123 -32.90 -0.95 44.79
C VAL A 123 -34.04 -0.35 45.62
N SER A 124 -35.01 0.31 45.00
CA SER A 124 -36.15 0.88 45.73
C SER A 124 -37.05 -0.18 46.37
N ALA A 125 -37.21 -1.35 45.70
CA ALA A 125 -37.95 -2.47 46.23
C ALA A 125 -37.21 -3.10 47.42
N GLU A 126 -35.89 -3.23 47.34
CA GLU A 126 -35.06 -3.75 48.43
C GLU A 126 -35.08 -2.81 49.65
N VAL A 127 -34.96 -1.50 49.42
CA VAL A 127 -35.08 -0.48 50.48
C VAL A 127 -36.49 -0.47 51.07
N GLN A 128 -37.55 -0.64 50.27
CA GLN A 128 -38.91 -0.76 50.80
C GLN A 128 -39.13 -2.04 51.62
N ARG A 129 -38.54 -3.18 51.23
CA ARG A 129 -38.62 -4.42 52.02
C ARG A 129 -37.91 -4.24 53.36
N ALA A 130 -36.71 -3.67 53.36
CA ALA A 130 -35.98 -3.34 54.58
C ALA A 130 -36.74 -2.31 55.45
N ALA A 131 -37.38 -1.30 54.84
CA ALA A 131 -38.14 -0.30 55.57
C ALA A 131 -39.46 -0.83 56.15
N ARG A 132 -40.08 -1.86 55.55
CA ARG A 132 -41.30 -2.49 56.12
C ARG A 132 -41.02 -3.33 57.37
N GLN A 133 -39.80 -3.83 57.53
CA GLN A 133 -39.36 -4.55 58.73
C GLN A 133 -39.12 -3.60 59.91
N VAL A 134 -39.16 -2.29 59.67
CA VAL A 134 -38.90 -1.26 60.66
C VAL A 134 -40.17 -0.44 60.85
N GLU A 135 -40.80 -0.53 62.02
CA GLU A 135 -41.95 0.31 62.34
C GLU A 135 -41.45 1.74 62.63
N ILE A 136 -41.50 2.58 61.59
CA ILE A 136 -41.10 3.99 61.67
C ILE A 136 -42.29 4.78 62.24
N THR A 137 -42.18 5.14 63.52
CA THR A 137 -43.19 5.95 64.25
C THR A 137 -42.69 7.38 64.44
N SER A 138 -43.59 8.35 64.54
CA SER A 138 -43.22 9.75 64.79
C SER A 138 -43.21 10.05 66.29
N CYS A 139 -42.04 10.17 66.90
CA CYS A 139 -41.93 10.73 68.25
C CYS A 139 -41.77 12.25 68.17
N GLY A 140 -42.82 13.00 68.52
CA GLY A 140 -42.72 14.46 68.67
C GLY A 140 -42.27 15.21 67.40
N GLY A 141 -42.69 14.75 66.21
CA GLY A 141 -42.37 15.37 64.93
C GLY A 141 -41.03 14.95 64.31
N ARG A 142 -40.33 13.97 64.91
CA ARG A 142 -39.12 13.35 64.36
C ARG A 142 -39.36 11.86 64.05
N PRO A 143 -38.82 11.32 62.96
CA PRO A 143 -38.91 9.89 62.68
C PRO A 143 -38.11 9.11 63.73
N CYS A 144 -38.75 8.13 64.34
CA CYS A 144 -38.18 7.17 65.26
C CYS A 144 -38.38 5.76 64.70
N ILE A 145 -37.46 4.86 65.02
CA ILE A 145 -37.55 3.46 64.67
C ILE A 145 -37.90 2.70 65.94
N GLN A 146 -39.01 1.95 65.92
CA GLN A 146 -39.36 1.02 66.99
C GLN A 146 -38.53 -0.25 66.81
N LEU A 147 -37.64 -0.51 67.76
CA LEU A 147 -36.82 -1.72 67.81
C LEU A 147 -37.53 -2.76 68.67
N ASP A 148 -37.52 -4.03 68.25
CA ASP A 148 -38.00 -5.14 69.06
C ASP A 148 -37.14 -5.24 70.34
N PRO A 149 -37.75 -5.23 71.54
CA PRO A 149 -37.02 -5.33 72.81
C PRO A 149 -36.23 -6.64 72.98
N GLU A 150 -36.53 -7.68 72.21
CA GLU A 150 -35.81 -8.96 72.25
C GLU A 150 -34.66 -9.06 71.21
N ALA A 151 -34.48 -8.03 70.37
CA ALA A 151 -33.46 -8.06 69.34
C ALA A 151 -32.03 -8.04 69.92
N PRO A 152 -31.09 -8.85 69.38
CA PRO A 152 -29.72 -8.90 69.86
C PRO A 152 -29.00 -7.58 69.58
N VAL A 153 -28.60 -6.88 70.65
CA VAL A 153 -27.86 -5.62 70.57
C VAL A 153 -26.36 -5.87 70.61
N TRP A 154 -25.66 -5.42 69.58
CA TRP A 154 -24.20 -5.41 69.52
C TRP A 154 -23.65 -4.04 69.93
N ARG A 155 -22.77 -4.01 70.94
CA ARG A 155 -22.14 -2.76 71.42
C ARG A 155 -20.70 -2.67 70.93
N SER A 156 -20.35 -1.56 70.29
CA SER A 156 -18.97 -1.27 69.89
C SER A 156 -18.68 0.23 69.99
N ARG A 157 -17.53 0.58 70.59
CA ARG A 157 -17.02 1.96 70.74
C ARG A 157 -18.06 2.98 71.25
N GLY A 158 -18.84 2.59 72.26
CA GLY A 158 -19.84 3.47 72.89
C GLY A 158 -21.11 3.69 72.05
N ARG A 159 -21.32 2.90 71.00
CA ARG A 159 -22.54 2.89 70.19
C ARG A 159 -23.19 1.51 70.26
N GLU A 160 -24.52 1.53 70.27
CA GLU A 160 -25.37 0.33 70.24
C GLU A 160 -25.89 0.13 68.81
N TYR A 161 -25.76 -1.09 68.31
CA TYR A 161 -26.17 -1.49 66.97
C TYR A 161 -27.11 -2.68 67.09
N VAL A 162 -28.22 -2.67 66.37
CA VAL A 162 -29.12 -3.82 66.24
C VAL A 162 -29.00 -4.34 64.82
N LEU A 163 -28.77 -5.64 64.66
CA LEU A 163 -28.75 -6.28 63.36
C LEU A 163 -30.20 -6.48 62.90
N VAL A 164 -30.57 -5.85 61.79
CA VAL A 164 -31.85 -6.10 61.13
C VAL A 164 -31.55 -7.14 60.03
N ASP A 165 -31.82 -8.41 60.33
CA ASP A 165 -31.64 -9.50 59.35
C ASP A 165 -32.80 -9.49 58.35
N GLY A 166 -32.48 -9.46 57.06
CA GLY A 166 -33.45 -9.38 55.97
C GLY A 166 -34.24 -10.66 55.68
N THR A 167 -34.11 -11.70 56.52
CA THR A 167 -34.90 -12.93 56.35
C THR A 167 -36.28 -12.73 56.94
N ALA A 168 -37.23 -12.41 56.07
CA ALA A 168 -38.66 -12.44 56.36
C ALA A 168 -39.10 -13.88 56.67
N ASP A 169 -39.77 -14.07 57.79
CA ASP A 169 -40.85 -15.06 57.92
C ASP A 169 -42.17 -14.41 57.51
#